data_AF-A0A6G5QFG5-F1
#
_entry.id   AF-A0A6G5QFG5-F1
#
_cell.length_a   1.000
_cell.length_b   1.000
_cell.length_c   1.000
_cell.angle_alpha   90.00
_cell.angle_beta   90.00
_cell.angle_gamma   90.00
#
_symmetry.space_group_name_H-M   'P 1'
#
loop_
_entity.id
_entity.type
_entity.pdbx_description
1 polymer ?
#
loop_
_entity_poly.entity_id
_entity_poly.type
_entity_poly.pdbx_seq_one_letter_code
_entity_poly.pdbx_strand_id
1 'polypeptide(L)'
;MKKKIAILIFIIGGIIGFFMVLPVHYALEETSEEKFCVVCHEMDPMVISYTKDIHSGIGKTGVRAKCVDCHLLHDNLAKYVYQKAKNGVIEGYIHFFGEPENIDWVKNRKNNTHYVFDNGCTSCHANVLDNKELSEQAQKMHAHYAKLLGTDKEIKCVSCHNSVGHAGELRNYLEYWKPTYKIYENKMLEKKIEQKRKYFGDEYTPSKSEQEFINSKANKPASTH
;
A
#
# COMPACT_ATOMS: atom_id res chain seq x y z
N MET A 1 -26.34 -38.71 -30.64
CA MET A 1 -24.94 -38.30 -30.90
C MET A 1 -24.73 -36.81 -30.68
N LYS A 2 -25.51 -35.92 -31.32
CA LYS A 2 -25.38 -34.44 -31.18
C LYS A 2 -25.41 -33.93 -29.73
N LYS A 3 -26.29 -34.45 -28.87
CA LYS A 3 -26.34 -34.09 -27.43
C LYS A 3 -25.08 -34.47 -26.65
N LYS A 4 -24.49 -35.65 -26.92
CA LYS A 4 -23.26 -36.10 -26.26
C LYS A 4 -22.05 -35.26 -26.69
N ILE A 5 -21.99 -34.88 -27.97
CA ILE A 5 -20.96 -33.98 -28.50
C ILE A 5 -21.09 -32.57 -27.89
N ALA A 6 -22.31 -32.03 -27.78
CA ALA A 6 -22.54 -30.74 -27.15
C ALA A 6 -22.12 -30.74 -25.66
N ILE A 7 -22.43 -31.80 -24.91
CA ILE A 7 -21.99 -31.96 -23.53
C ILE A 7 -20.47 -32.04 -23.44
N LEU A 8 -19.82 -32.79 -24.33
CA LEU A 8 -18.35 -32.90 -24.37
C LEU A 8 -17.70 -31.54 -24.65
N ILE A 9 -18.23 -30.77 -25.61
CA ILE A 9 -17.74 -29.41 -25.92
C ILE A 9 -17.90 -28.50 -24.70
N PHE A 10 -19.03 -28.57 -24.00
CA PHE A 10 -19.25 -27.76 -22.79
C PHE A 10 -18.27 -28.12 -21.67
N ILE A 11 -18.01 -29.42 -21.45
CA ILE A 11 -17.05 -29.89 -20.45
C ILE A 11 -15.63 -29.43 -20.80
N ILE A 12 -15.19 -29.65 -22.04
CA ILE A 12 -13.86 -29.24 -22.50
C ILE A 12 -13.72 -27.72 -22.42
N GLY A 13 -14.74 -26.97 -22.86
CA GLY A 13 -14.75 -25.51 -22.76
C GLY A 13 -14.70 -25.01 -21.32
N GLY A 14 -15.42 -25.67 -20.41
CA GLY A 14 -15.39 -25.38 -18.98
C GLY A 14 -14.02 -25.64 -18.35
N ILE A 15 -13.39 -26.77 -18.71
CA ILE A 15 -12.03 -27.12 -18.25
C ILE A 15 -11.03 -26.07 -18.75
N ILE A 16 -11.06 -25.74 -20.04
CA ILE A 16 -10.18 -24.72 -20.62
C ILE A 16 -10.40 -23.37 -19.95
N GLY A 17 -11.66 -22.96 -19.77
CA GLY A 17 -11.99 -21.70 -19.10
C GLY A 17 -11.48 -21.65 -17.66
N PHE A 18 -11.63 -22.73 -16.91
CA PHE A 18 -11.11 -22.83 -15.54
C PHE A 18 -9.58 -22.66 -15.50
N PHE A 19 -8.86 -23.38 -16.37
CA PHE A 19 -7.40 -23.29 -16.44
C PHE A 19 -6.88 -21.96 -17.00
N MET A 20 -7.71 -21.18 -17.70
CA MET A 20 -7.35 -19.81 -18.08
C MET A 20 -7.59 -18.80 -16.95
N VAL A 21 -8.71 -18.93 -16.22
CA VAL A 21 -9.10 -17.94 -15.19
C VAL A 21 -8.29 -18.13 -13.90
N LEU A 22 -8.00 -19.37 -13.51
CA LEU A 22 -7.33 -19.66 -12.24
C LEU A 22 -5.95 -19.00 -12.12
N PRO A 23 -5.04 -19.07 -13.11
CA PRO A 23 -3.74 -18.41 -13.02
C PRO A 23 -3.85 -16.89 -13.00
N VAL A 24 -4.82 -16.32 -13.73
CA VAL A 24 -5.06 -14.87 -13.73
C VAL A 24 -5.53 -14.40 -12.36
N HIS A 25 -6.47 -15.12 -11.75
CA HIS A 25 -6.93 -14.81 -10.40
C HIS A 25 -5.80 -14.93 -9.38
N TYR A 26 -5.00 -16.00 -9.45
CA TYR A 26 -3.84 -16.19 -8.60
C TYR A 26 -2.82 -15.04 -8.75
N ALA A 27 -2.50 -14.65 -9.98
CA ALA A 27 -1.59 -13.53 -10.23
C ALA A 27 -2.16 -12.20 -9.70
N LEU A 28 -3.46 -11.95 -9.86
CA LEU A 28 -4.11 -10.76 -9.29
C LEU A 28 -4.00 -10.73 -7.76
N GLU A 29 -4.13 -11.89 -7.12
CA GLU A 29 -4.09 -12.02 -5.66
C GLU A 29 -2.67 -11.85 -5.11
N GLU A 30 -1.69 -12.54 -5.67
CA GLU A 30 -0.28 -12.44 -5.23
C GLU A 30 0.28 -11.04 -5.44
N THR A 31 -0.05 -10.40 -6.56
CA THR A 31 0.42 -9.04 -6.86
C THR A 31 -0.32 -7.96 -6.07
N SER A 32 -1.17 -8.34 -5.13
CA SER A 32 -1.95 -7.44 -4.28
C SER A 32 -1.46 -7.40 -2.83
N GLU A 33 -0.62 -8.35 -2.44
CA GLU A 33 -0.02 -8.45 -1.12
C GLU A 33 1.17 -7.51 -0.94
N GLU A 34 1.45 -7.15 0.30
CA GLU A 34 2.60 -6.32 0.70
C GLU A 34 3.94 -6.95 0.31
N LYS A 35 4.01 -8.29 0.27
CA LYS A 35 5.20 -9.02 -0.16
C LYS A 35 5.57 -8.74 -1.61
N PHE A 36 4.56 -8.53 -2.47
CA PHE A 36 4.79 -8.11 -3.83
C PHE A 36 5.13 -6.62 -3.88
N CYS A 37 4.39 -5.79 -3.14
CA CYS A 37 4.63 -4.34 -3.13
C CYS A 37 6.03 -3.95 -2.63
N VAL A 38 6.66 -4.76 -1.77
CA VAL A 38 8.01 -4.49 -1.22
C VAL A 38 9.16 -5.04 -2.07
N VAL A 39 8.87 -5.70 -3.21
CA VAL A 39 9.92 -6.20 -4.11
C VAL A 39 10.78 -5.04 -4.65
N CYS A 40 10.17 -3.87 -4.83
CA CYS A 40 10.86 -2.65 -5.22
C CYS A 40 11.23 -1.84 -3.96
N HIS A 41 12.51 -1.51 -3.79
CA HIS A 41 13.03 -0.89 -2.55
C HIS A 41 12.47 0.52 -2.29
N GLU A 42 11.96 1.21 -3.31
CA GLU A 42 11.32 2.52 -3.17
C GLU A 42 9.99 2.45 -2.41
N MET A 43 9.40 1.26 -2.29
CA MET A 43 8.17 1.01 -1.54
C MET A 43 8.40 0.60 -0.08
N ASP A 44 9.66 0.34 0.32
CA ASP A 44 10.03 0.00 1.69
C ASP A 44 9.35 0.90 2.75
N PRO A 45 9.40 2.25 2.68
CA PRO A 45 8.82 3.07 3.74
C PRO A 45 7.29 2.93 3.84
N MET A 46 6.61 2.71 2.71
CA MET A 46 5.16 2.49 2.68
C MET A 46 4.79 1.14 3.32
N VAL A 47 5.50 0.07 2.95
CA VAL A 47 5.20 -1.28 3.45
C VAL A 47 5.58 -1.44 4.92
N ILE A 48 6.76 -0.96 5.32
CA ILE A 48 7.21 -1.07 6.71
C ILE A 48 6.28 -0.27 7.64
N SER A 49 5.85 0.93 7.23
CA SER A 49 4.89 1.71 8.02
C SER A 49 3.51 1.06 8.07
N TYR A 50 3.06 0.42 6.98
CA TYR A 50 1.79 -0.32 6.94
C TYR A 50 1.75 -1.44 7.98
N THR A 51 2.85 -2.18 8.19
CA THR A 51 2.87 -3.27 9.20
C THR A 51 2.61 -2.84 10.64
N LYS A 52 2.65 -1.53 10.91
CA LYS A 52 2.29 -0.95 12.21
C LYS A 52 0.83 -0.50 12.29
N ASP A 53 0.15 -0.41 11.16
CA ASP A 53 -1.23 0.04 11.07
C ASP A 53 -2.20 -1.06 11.52
N ILE A 54 -3.34 -0.68 12.10
CA ILE A 54 -4.37 -1.65 12.51
C ILE A 54 -4.87 -2.51 11.34
N HIS A 55 -4.84 -1.98 10.11
CA HIS A 55 -5.26 -2.68 8.90
C HIS A 55 -4.25 -3.75 8.42
N SER A 56 -3.07 -3.84 9.04
CA SER A 56 -2.12 -4.94 8.79
C SER A 56 -2.52 -6.26 9.45
N GLY A 57 -3.59 -6.28 10.24
CA GLY A 57 -4.00 -7.43 11.04
C GLY A 57 -3.38 -7.46 12.44
N ILE A 58 -2.54 -6.49 12.80
CA ILE A 58 -2.01 -6.35 14.18
C ILE A 58 -3.08 -5.95 15.21
N GLY A 59 -4.22 -5.42 14.73
CA GLY A 59 -5.35 -5.05 15.57
C GLY A 59 -6.03 -6.24 16.26
N LYS A 60 -6.88 -5.96 17.25
CA LYS A 60 -7.56 -6.97 18.07
C LYS A 60 -8.45 -7.94 17.28
N THR A 61 -8.92 -7.54 16.10
CA THR A 61 -9.81 -8.35 15.25
C THR A 61 -9.05 -9.31 14.33
N GLY A 62 -7.74 -9.12 14.14
CA GLY A 62 -6.94 -9.86 13.17
C GLY A 62 -7.32 -9.60 11.70
N VAL A 63 -8.24 -8.67 11.44
CA VAL A 63 -8.66 -8.33 10.07
C VAL A 63 -7.53 -7.59 9.37
N ARG A 64 -7.17 -8.08 8.19
CA ARG A 64 -6.09 -7.56 7.37
C ARG A 64 -6.66 -7.08 6.04
N ALA A 65 -6.36 -5.84 5.69
CA ALA A 65 -6.63 -5.27 4.37
C ALA A 65 -5.33 -5.27 3.57
N LYS A 66 -5.38 -5.72 2.32
CA LYS A 66 -4.25 -5.71 1.39
C LYS A 66 -3.95 -4.29 0.92
N CYS A 67 -2.77 -4.07 0.33
CA CYS A 67 -2.39 -2.77 -0.22
C CYS A 67 -3.43 -2.25 -1.22
N VAL A 68 -3.87 -3.14 -2.12
CA VAL A 68 -4.86 -2.82 -3.17
C VAL A 68 -6.27 -2.59 -2.65
N ASP A 69 -6.60 -3.06 -1.44
CA ASP A 69 -7.94 -2.89 -0.89
C ASP A 69 -8.23 -1.40 -0.66
N CYS A 70 -7.19 -0.60 -0.37
CA CYS A 70 -7.29 0.86 -0.31
C CYS A 70 -6.83 1.55 -1.59
N HIS A 71 -5.84 0.98 -2.30
CA HIS A 71 -5.15 1.64 -3.42
C HIS A 71 -5.69 1.30 -4.82
N LEU A 72 -6.77 0.53 -4.94
CA LEU A 72 -7.49 0.29 -6.20
C LEU A 72 -8.99 0.57 -6.08
N LEU A 73 -9.63 0.74 -7.23
CA LEU A 73 -11.08 0.92 -7.35
C LEU A 73 -11.81 -0.41 -7.22
N HIS A 74 -12.84 -0.43 -6.39
CA HIS A 74 -13.71 -1.60 -6.15
C HIS A 74 -15.09 -1.53 -6.83
N ASP A 75 -15.27 -0.64 -7.82
CA ASP A 75 -16.55 -0.49 -8.54
C ASP A 75 -16.98 -1.76 -9.29
N ASN A 76 -16.04 -2.35 -10.03
CA ASN A 76 -16.22 -3.60 -10.77
C ASN A 76 -14.85 -4.16 -11.20
N LEU A 77 -14.84 -5.43 -11.61
CA LEU A 77 -13.62 -6.13 -12.00
C LEU A 77 -12.86 -5.46 -13.15
N ALA A 78 -13.55 -4.92 -14.16
CA ALA A 78 -12.89 -4.30 -15.31
C ALA A 78 -12.13 -3.04 -14.91
N LYS A 79 -12.74 -2.17 -14.09
CA LYS A 79 -12.08 -0.99 -13.53
C LYS A 79 -10.92 -1.35 -12.60
N TYR A 80 -11.10 -2.37 -11.75
CA TYR A 80 -10.07 -2.87 -10.85
C TYR A 80 -8.83 -3.32 -11.65
N VAL A 81 -9.03 -4.21 -12.62
CA VAL A 81 -7.93 -4.76 -13.45
C VAL A 81 -7.27 -3.67 -14.27
N TYR A 82 -8.05 -2.76 -14.87
CA TYR A 82 -7.51 -1.62 -15.62
C TYR A 82 -6.63 -0.71 -14.74
N GLN A 83 -7.11 -0.33 -13.56
CA GLN A 83 -6.36 0.52 -12.64
C GLN A 83 -5.08 -0.18 -12.17
N LYS A 84 -5.15 -1.48 -11.84
CA LYS A 84 -3.99 -2.28 -11.45
C LYS A 84 -2.94 -2.35 -12.54
N ALA A 85 -3.36 -2.65 -13.78
CA ALA A 85 -2.46 -2.71 -14.93
C ALA A 85 -1.83 -1.35 -15.23
N LYS A 86 -2.63 -0.26 -15.20
CA LYS A 86 -2.15 1.10 -15.40
C LYS A 86 -1.10 1.48 -14.35
N ASN A 87 -1.38 1.24 -13.07
CA ASN A 87 -0.44 1.54 -11.99
C ASN A 87 0.85 0.72 -12.15
N GLY A 88 0.75 -0.60 -12.36
CA GLY A 88 1.91 -1.46 -12.54
C GLY A 88 2.80 -1.06 -13.73
N VAL A 89 2.21 -0.62 -14.85
CA VAL A 89 2.97 -0.12 -16.01
C VAL A 89 3.69 1.19 -15.68
N ILE A 90 3.00 2.13 -15.01
CA ILE A 90 3.58 3.43 -14.64
C ILE A 90 4.71 3.24 -13.60
N GLU A 91 4.45 2.45 -12.57
CA GLU A 91 5.42 2.14 -11.51
C GLU A 91 6.63 1.40 -12.06
N GLY A 92 6.42 0.39 -12.91
CA GLY A 92 7.50 -0.32 -13.60
C GLY A 92 8.32 0.60 -14.50
N TYR A 93 7.66 1.50 -15.25
CA TYR A 93 8.37 2.48 -16.06
C TYR A 93 9.25 3.42 -15.21
N ILE A 94 8.71 3.94 -14.11
CA ILE A 94 9.45 4.81 -13.18
C ILE A 94 10.64 4.05 -12.57
N HIS A 95 10.45 2.79 -12.19
CA HIS A 95 11.51 1.97 -11.62
C HIS A 95 12.67 1.73 -12.59
N PHE A 96 12.37 1.34 -13.83
CA PHE A 96 13.40 0.94 -14.80
C PHE A 96 14.01 2.11 -15.58
N PHE A 97 13.25 3.18 -15.83
CA PHE A 97 13.66 4.29 -16.71
C PHE A 97 13.63 5.66 -16.03
N GLY A 98 13.09 5.75 -14.81
CA GLY A 98 13.02 6.97 -14.04
C GLY A 98 14.03 7.01 -12.90
N GLU A 99 13.81 7.96 -11.98
CA GLU A 99 14.59 8.13 -10.75
C GLU A 99 13.60 8.11 -9.58
N PRO A 100 13.20 6.91 -9.08
CA PRO A 100 12.21 6.80 -8.01
C PRO A 100 12.63 7.52 -6.73
N GLU A 101 13.95 7.63 -6.44
CA GLU A 101 14.44 8.37 -5.27
C GLU A 101 14.21 9.88 -5.37
N ASN A 102 13.97 10.40 -6.59
CA ASN A 102 13.70 11.82 -6.81
C ASN A 102 12.25 12.22 -6.51
N ILE A 103 11.34 11.26 -6.36
CA ILE A 103 9.96 11.52 -5.95
C ILE A 103 9.92 12.07 -4.53
N ASP A 104 9.33 13.25 -4.36
CA ASP A 104 9.06 13.84 -3.05
C ASP A 104 7.74 13.30 -2.49
N TRP A 105 7.83 12.11 -1.89
CA TRP A 105 6.69 11.44 -1.27
C TRP A 105 6.11 12.22 -0.10
N VAL A 106 6.94 12.97 0.65
CA VAL A 106 6.49 13.80 1.78
C VAL A 106 5.51 14.87 1.29
N LYS A 107 5.87 15.57 0.21
CA LYS A 107 5.00 16.55 -0.44
C LYS A 107 3.82 15.89 -1.13
N ASN A 108 4.01 14.72 -1.73
CA ASN A 108 2.96 13.99 -2.45
C ASN A 108 1.84 13.46 -1.53
N ARG A 109 2.07 13.37 -0.20
CA ARG A 109 1.01 13.00 0.76
C ARG A 109 -0.23 13.89 0.69
N LYS A 110 -0.11 15.15 0.26
CA LYS A 110 -1.26 16.04 0.06
C LYS A 110 -2.21 15.55 -1.03
N ASN A 111 -1.73 14.69 -1.92
CA ASN A 111 -2.49 14.08 -3.01
C ASN A 111 -3.00 12.68 -2.62
N ASN A 112 -3.08 12.34 -1.33
CA ASN A 112 -3.52 11.01 -0.88
C ASN A 112 -4.88 10.58 -1.46
N THR A 113 -5.80 11.53 -1.67
CA THR A 113 -7.10 11.33 -2.30
C THR A 113 -7.03 10.86 -3.75
N HIS A 114 -5.89 10.99 -4.41
CA HIS A 114 -5.66 10.46 -5.76
C HIS A 114 -5.29 8.97 -5.74
N TYR A 115 -4.67 8.51 -4.65
CA TYR A 115 -4.12 7.16 -4.55
C TYR A 115 -4.97 6.22 -3.69
N VAL A 116 -5.86 6.76 -2.85
CA VAL A 116 -6.75 5.98 -1.99
C VAL A 116 -8.21 6.25 -2.36
N PHE A 117 -8.99 5.18 -2.47
CA PHE A 117 -10.35 5.22 -2.96
C PHE A 117 -11.38 4.90 -1.86
N ASP A 118 -12.45 5.70 -1.78
CA ASP A 118 -13.46 5.55 -0.74
C ASP A 118 -14.24 4.24 -0.86
N ASN A 119 -14.42 3.71 -2.08
CA ASN A 119 -15.03 2.38 -2.28
C ASN A 119 -14.17 1.23 -1.71
N GLY A 120 -12.87 1.45 -1.52
CA GLY A 120 -11.99 0.53 -0.78
C GLY A 120 -12.22 0.59 0.72
N CYS A 121 -12.58 1.75 1.26
CA CYS A 121 -12.97 1.88 2.66
C CYS A 121 -14.35 1.25 2.90
N THR A 122 -15.33 1.60 2.08
CA THR A 122 -16.73 1.20 2.29
C THR A 122 -17.04 -0.26 1.92
N SER A 123 -16.16 -0.94 1.18
CA SER A 123 -16.29 -2.39 0.94
C SER A 123 -16.20 -3.19 2.25
N CYS A 124 -15.40 -2.72 3.22
CA CYS A 124 -15.29 -3.31 4.55
C CYS A 124 -16.09 -2.53 5.61
N HIS A 125 -16.05 -1.20 5.55
CA HIS A 125 -16.79 -0.30 6.46
C HIS A 125 -18.21 -0.02 5.94
N ALA A 126 -18.96 -1.07 5.62
CA ALA A 126 -20.21 -0.99 4.87
C ALA A 126 -21.31 -0.14 5.55
N ASN A 127 -21.31 -0.07 6.89
CA ASN A 127 -22.30 0.66 7.67
C ASN A 127 -21.77 2.00 8.22
N VAL A 128 -20.65 2.51 7.71
CA VAL A 128 -19.99 3.69 8.30
C VAL A 128 -20.87 4.95 8.34
N LEU A 129 -21.84 5.06 7.43
CA LEU A 129 -22.73 6.22 7.32
C LEU A 129 -23.94 6.16 8.27
N ASP A 130 -24.35 4.97 8.70
CA ASP A 130 -25.58 4.74 9.48
C ASP A 130 -25.36 3.92 10.77
N ASN A 131 -24.10 3.60 11.09
CA ASN A 131 -23.74 2.87 12.31
C ASN A 131 -23.97 3.71 13.57
N LYS A 132 -24.96 3.29 14.37
CA LYS A 132 -25.36 3.93 15.63
C LYS A 132 -24.39 3.72 16.79
N GLU A 133 -23.46 2.77 16.67
CA GLU A 133 -22.41 2.51 17.66
C GLU A 133 -21.26 3.52 17.57
N LEU A 134 -21.21 4.33 16.50
CA LEU A 134 -20.25 5.42 16.38
C LEU A 134 -20.58 6.54 17.37
N SER A 135 -19.57 7.29 17.81
CA SER A 135 -19.80 8.49 18.63
C SER A 135 -20.66 9.52 17.89
N GLU A 136 -21.41 10.35 18.63
CA GLU A 136 -22.27 11.39 18.03
C GLU A 136 -21.47 12.32 17.10
N GLN A 137 -20.23 12.65 17.48
CA GLN A 137 -19.35 13.46 16.63
C GLN A 137 -18.97 12.74 15.34
N ALA A 138 -18.64 11.44 15.39
CA ALA A 138 -18.34 10.66 14.19
C ALA A 138 -19.56 10.57 13.25
N GLN A 139 -20.76 10.32 13.80
CA GLN A 139 -22.01 10.31 13.02
C GLN A 139 -22.23 11.65 12.30
N LYS A 140 -22.04 12.78 12.99
CA LYS A 140 -22.14 14.12 12.37
C LYS A 140 -21.13 14.32 11.24
N MET A 141 -19.89 13.87 11.41
CA MET A 141 -18.85 13.99 10.38
C MET A 141 -19.12 13.10 9.17
N HIS A 142 -19.60 11.87 9.37
CA HIS A 142 -19.98 10.99 8.26
C HIS A 142 -21.23 11.49 7.51
N ALA A 143 -22.21 12.06 8.23
CA ALA A 143 -23.33 12.73 7.59
C ALA A 143 -22.89 13.97 6.77
N HIS A 144 -21.90 14.72 7.27
CA HIS A 144 -21.29 15.82 6.53
C HIS A 144 -20.59 15.33 5.25
N TYR A 145 -19.78 14.27 5.33
CA TYR A 145 -19.19 13.61 4.17
C TYR A 145 -20.26 13.19 3.15
N ALA A 146 -21.32 12.50 3.60
CA ALA A 146 -22.40 12.03 2.71
C ALA A 146 -23.10 13.18 1.98
N LYS A 147 -23.26 14.34 2.62
CA LYS A 147 -23.85 15.54 1.99
C LYS A 147 -22.97 16.15 0.89
N LEU A 148 -21.65 15.94 0.96
CA LEU A 148 -20.68 16.52 0.01
C LEU A 148 -20.38 15.60 -1.19
N LEU A 149 -20.79 14.33 -1.14
CA LEU A 149 -20.62 13.40 -2.25
C LEU A 149 -21.27 13.91 -3.53
N GLY A 150 -20.50 13.93 -4.63
CA GLY A 150 -20.97 14.41 -5.93
C GLY A 150 -21.14 15.93 -6.04
N THR A 151 -20.69 16.69 -5.04
CA THR A 151 -20.68 18.17 -5.08
C THR A 151 -19.32 18.72 -5.50
N ASP A 152 -19.24 20.02 -5.76
CA ASP A 152 -17.97 20.73 -6.01
C ASP A 152 -17.01 20.74 -4.81
N LYS A 153 -17.53 20.41 -3.61
CA LYS A 153 -16.81 20.36 -2.33
C LYS A 153 -16.64 18.93 -1.83
N GLU A 154 -16.65 17.95 -2.74
CA GLU A 154 -16.45 16.55 -2.39
C GLU A 154 -15.16 16.35 -1.59
N ILE A 155 -15.29 15.64 -0.47
CA ILE A 155 -14.17 15.20 0.38
C ILE A 155 -14.14 13.68 0.38
N LYS A 156 -12.95 13.12 0.58
CA LYS A 156 -12.74 11.66 0.65
C LYS A 156 -12.53 11.20 2.08
N CYS A 157 -12.65 9.89 2.33
CA CYS A 157 -12.38 9.32 3.65
C CYS A 157 -10.99 9.74 4.18
N VAL A 158 -9.96 9.65 3.33
CA VAL A 158 -8.57 10.02 3.67
C VAL A 158 -8.33 11.54 3.78
N SER A 159 -9.30 12.38 3.41
CA SER A 159 -9.23 13.82 3.67
C SER A 159 -9.30 14.09 5.18
N CYS A 160 -10.10 13.32 5.92
CA CYS A 160 -10.18 13.38 7.38
C CYS A 160 -9.28 12.32 8.05
N HIS A 161 -9.29 11.08 7.54
CA HIS A 161 -8.49 9.96 8.04
C HIS A 161 -7.08 9.93 7.42
N ASN A 162 -6.33 11.04 7.55
CA ASN A 162 -5.06 11.25 6.83
C ASN A 162 -3.88 10.33 7.26
N SER A 163 -4.06 9.59 8.35
CA SER A 163 -3.06 8.70 8.96
C SER A 163 -3.31 7.22 8.67
N VAL A 164 -4.46 6.87 8.07
CA VAL A 164 -4.87 5.49 7.84
C VAL A 164 -3.92 4.76 6.89
N GLY A 165 -3.71 3.46 7.13
CA GLY A 165 -2.94 2.56 6.29
C GLY A 165 -1.43 2.55 6.58
N HIS A 166 -0.92 3.55 7.31
CA HIS A 166 0.50 3.68 7.62
C HIS A 166 0.77 4.18 9.04
N ALA A 167 -0.14 3.87 9.98
CA ALA A 167 -0.02 4.15 11.42
C ALA A 167 0.22 5.62 11.78
N GLY A 168 -0.10 6.57 10.89
CA GLY A 168 0.30 7.98 11.04
C GLY A 168 1.81 8.24 11.03
N GLU A 169 2.64 7.22 10.84
CA GLU A 169 4.10 7.31 10.91
C GLU A 169 4.75 7.47 9.52
N LEU A 170 3.99 7.35 8.43
CA LEU A 170 4.55 7.39 7.07
C LEU A 170 5.50 8.56 6.84
N ARG A 171 5.18 9.76 7.37
CA ARG A 171 6.09 10.91 7.27
C ARG A 171 7.47 10.60 7.85
N ASN A 172 7.53 10.01 9.04
CA ASN A 172 8.79 9.68 9.70
C ASN A 172 9.60 8.68 8.87
N TYR A 173 8.93 7.66 8.33
CA TYR A 173 9.58 6.69 7.45
C TYR A 173 10.10 7.33 6.18
N LEU A 174 9.33 8.19 5.51
CA LEU A 174 9.81 8.87 4.30
C LEU A 174 11.07 9.72 4.58
N GLU A 175 11.15 10.38 5.74
CA GLU A 175 12.32 11.15 6.16
C GLU A 175 13.55 10.26 6.43
N TYR A 176 13.37 8.97 6.76
CA TYR A 176 14.49 8.02 6.88
C TYR A 176 15.14 7.71 5.52
N TRP A 177 14.35 7.68 4.44
CA TRP A 177 14.84 7.43 3.08
C TRP A 177 15.34 8.71 2.40
N LYS A 178 14.65 9.82 2.60
CA LYS A 178 14.97 11.11 1.98
C LYS A 178 14.73 12.25 2.99
N PRO A 179 15.73 12.60 3.80
CA PRO A 179 15.58 13.60 4.85
C PRO A 179 15.43 15.00 4.27
N THR A 180 14.48 15.77 4.81
CA THR A 180 14.26 17.18 4.45
C THR A 180 15.48 18.05 4.76
N TYR A 181 16.19 17.75 5.85
CA TYR A 181 17.35 18.52 6.31
C TYR A 181 18.62 17.66 6.29
N LYS A 182 19.61 18.07 5.49
CA LYS A 182 20.90 17.35 5.32
C LYS A 182 21.66 17.11 6.63
N ILE A 183 21.50 17.98 7.63
CA ILE A 183 22.13 17.80 8.95
C ILE A 183 21.71 16.50 9.66
N TYR A 184 20.58 15.89 9.27
CA TYR A 184 20.11 14.64 9.85
C TYR A 184 20.41 13.40 9.00
N GLU A 185 21.10 13.54 7.87
CA GLU A 185 21.30 12.46 6.89
C GLU A 185 21.85 11.18 7.52
N ASN A 186 22.94 11.28 8.30
CA ASN A 186 23.52 10.12 9.00
C ASN A 186 22.56 9.48 10.02
N LYS A 187 21.79 10.30 10.75
CA LYS A 187 20.82 9.80 11.74
C LYS A 187 19.64 9.11 11.05
N MET A 188 19.20 9.64 9.92
CA MET A 188 18.11 9.09 9.13
C MET A 188 18.52 7.81 8.41
N LEU A 189 19.76 7.74 7.91
CA LEU A 189 20.34 6.52 7.35
C LEU A 189 20.46 5.41 8.40
N GLU A 190 20.87 5.74 9.63
CA GLU A 190 20.85 4.79 10.75
C GLU A 190 19.44 4.26 11.03
N LYS A 191 18.44 5.14 11.05
CA LYS A 191 17.03 4.75 11.25
C LYS A 191 16.51 3.90 10.10
N LYS A 192 16.85 4.23 8.85
CA LYS A 192 16.53 3.43 7.67
C LYS A 192 17.05 2.00 7.81
N ILE A 193 18.33 1.84 8.14
CA ILE A 193 18.97 0.52 8.31
C ILE A 193 18.31 -0.24 9.47
N GLU A 194 18.04 0.43 10.60
CA GLU A 194 17.34 -0.17 11.75
C GLU A 194 15.96 -0.73 11.35
N GLN A 195 15.16 0.06 10.63
CA GLN A 195 13.82 -0.37 10.20
C GLN A 195 13.88 -1.49 9.16
N LYS A 196 14.80 -1.43 8.19
CA LYS A 196 14.99 -2.50 7.20
C LYS A 196 15.42 -3.81 7.86
N ARG A 197 16.37 -3.77 8.80
CA ARG A 197 16.78 -4.96 9.58
C ARG A 197 15.62 -5.55 10.36
N LYS A 198 14.80 -4.71 10.99
CA LYS A 198 13.63 -5.16 11.75
C LYS A 198 12.58 -5.83 10.87
N TYR A 199 12.38 -5.32 9.65
CA TYR A 199 11.36 -5.83 8.73
C TYR A 199 11.82 -7.07 7.96
N PHE A 200 13.00 -7.00 7.31
CA PHE A 200 13.50 -8.07 6.44
C PHE A 200 14.25 -9.17 7.21
N GLY A 201 14.68 -8.92 8.46
CA GLY A 201 15.38 -9.90 9.27
C GLY A 201 16.62 -10.46 8.55
N ASP A 202 16.67 -11.79 8.40
CA ASP A 202 17.77 -12.51 7.75
C ASP A 202 17.86 -12.25 6.23
N GLU A 203 16.79 -11.77 5.60
CA GLU A 203 16.75 -11.42 4.17
C GLU A 203 17.31 -10.02 3.90
N TYR A 204 17.61 -9.24 4.95
CA TYR A 204 18.13 -7.88 4.79
C TYR A 204 19.51 -7.87 4.12
N THR A 205 19.58 -7.33 2.92
CA THR A 205 20.84 -7.06 2.21
C THR A 205 21.07 -5.54 2.13
N PRO A 206 22.15 -5.01 2.74
CA PRO A 206 22.44 -3.59 2.70
C PRO A 206 22.84 -3.13 1.29
N SER A 207 22.43 -1.91 0.91
CA SER A 207 22.98 -1.26 -0.28
C SER A 207 24.46 -0.90 -0.08
N LYS A 208 25.16 -0.54 -1.17
CA LYS A 208 26.55 -0.07 -1.07
C LYS A 208 26.72 1.09 -0.09
N SER A 209 25.84 2.10 -0.17
CA SER A 209 25.86 3.25 0.73
C SER A 209 25.52 2.90 2.18
N GLU A 210 24.59 1.96 2.40
CA GLU A 210 24.27 1.44 3.73
C GLU A 210 25.49 0.69 4.31
N GLN A 211 26.17 -0.13 3.51
CA GLN A 211 27.35 -0.89 3.93
C GLN A 211 28.54 0.02 4.27
N GLU A 212 28.80 1.04 3.44
CA GLU A 212 29.83 2.06 3.71
C GLU A 212 29.56 2.79 5.04
N PHE A 213 28.31 3.17 5.29
CA PHE A 213 27.90 3.78 6.55
C PHE A 213 28.11 2.87 7.75
N ILE A 214 27.71 1.59 7.65
CA ILE A 214 27.91 0.57 8.70
C ILE A 214 29.40 0.43 9.02
N ASN A 215 30.24 0.28 8.00
CA ASN A 215 31.69 0.16 8.16
C ASN A 215 32.31 1.40 8.80
N SER A 216 31.84 2.60 8.41
CA SER A 216 32.30 3.88 8.99
C SER A 216 32.01 4.00 10.49
N LYS A 217 30.89 3.43 10.96
CA LYS A 217 30.55 3.39 12.38
C LYS A 217 31.36 2.36 13.15
N ALA A 218 31.62 1.19 12.56
CA ALA A 218 32.43 0.15 13.18
C ALA A 218 33.90 0.59 13.40
N ASN A 219 34.41 1.45 12.52
CA ASN A 219 35.78 1.97 12.59
C ASN A 219 35.92 3.24 13.46
N LYS A 220 34.84 3.74 14.07
CA LYS A 220 34.95 4.83 15.07
C LYS A 220 35.38 4.22 16.40
N PRO A 221 36.50 4.65 17.00
CA PRO A 221 36.85 4.24 18.35
C PRO A 221 35.69 4.64 19.27
N ALA A 222 35.28 3.72 20.15
CA ALA A 222 34.26 4.00 21.16
C ALA A 222 34.67 5.28 21.91
N SER A 223 33.95 6.37 21.69
CA SER A 223 34.16 7.59 22.45
C SER A 223 33.78 7.27 23.89
N THR A 224 34.79 7.05 24.73
CA THR A 224 34.67 7.03 26.17
C THR A 224 34.11 8.39 26.61
N HIS A 225 32.83 8.40 26.95
CA HIS A 225 32.21 9.41 27.80
C HIS A 225 31.75 8.73 29.08
#